data_AF-A0A969BVM2-F1
#
_entry.id   AF-A0A969BVM2-F1
#
_cell.length_a   1.000
_cell.length_b   1.000
_cell.length_c   1.000
_cell.angle_alpha   90.00
_cell.angle_beta   90.00
_cell.angle_gamma   90.00
#
_symmetry.space_group_name_H-M   'P 1'
#
loop_
_entity.id
_entity.type
_entity.pdbx_description
1 polymer ?
#
loop_
_entity_poly.entity_id
_entity_poly.type
_entity_poly.pdbx_seq_one_letter_code
_entity_poly.pdbx_strand_id
1 'polypeptide(L)'
;MGRSSARSSSVGISLGLFLYQGLSSGFTADLVAQLLAEVIVAAVLLVLALIFPVGTVIAAVLALVDALIAGICFVIDKLSDSGKGASDGAVGKWLCGGITGAVTTALKEIFYRSQTVLDFTDEDRLKFGEFDIQLKDAAKGFTKDNSLNYQLTLQPSGKPLFQVGGINVGDASSDIAFNANTLARSKFEYVLRREADKANNLPSPDVSTQNRRLWSKTELTSLSDTGSAGRLAEGVRLYQQWQKTPVLEYPLGATGINVQDDVSLIERYATYENDCVVGFCDWDVKKDGTVIPLKLKWDVLPNTLDGFKAYVGKDGGFSFAWGQLGAQTFGRQKDFDGDGLINNAEGGNDPDDTAADSDGDGLMDTAELQRGTKPKALDSDGDTLRDDLEVNVGTDPLRADSDADGLNDDVEINGWEYVYGFQANGTPTKTWVRSNPLQADGDQDGMLDGLEKIYGRHPELADNGNVLSLSSSLREVRAAVELLRLDEAPTPAAP
;
A
#
# COMPACT_ATOMS: atom_id res chain seq x y z
N MET A 1 5.46 61.54 -71.89
CA MET A 1 4.38 61.86 -70.94
C MET A 1 3.36 60.73 -70.99
N GLY A 2 2.98 60.01 -69.95
CA GLY A 2 3.51 59.77 -68.61
C GLY A 2 2.99 58.37 -68.24
N ARG A 3 3.89 57.49 -67.78
CA ARG A 3 3.60 56.07 -67.52
C ARG A 3 3.06 55.92 -66.09
N SER A 4 1.96 55.17 -66.00
CA SER A 4 1.34 54.63 -64.79
C SER A 4 2.32 53.83 -63.93
N SER A 5 2.38 54.14 -62.63
CA SER A 5 2.95 53.29 -61.57
C SER A 5 2.22 53.57 -60.26
N ALA A 6 1.15 52.83 -59.99
CA ALA A 6 0.49 52.80 -58.69
C ALA A 6 -0.39 51.55 -58.53
N ARG A 7 0.20 50.35 -58.41
CA ARG A 7 -0.54 49.15 -57.97
C ARG A 7 0.20 48.18 -57.03
N SER A 8 1.47 48.42 -56.67
CA SER A 8 2.21 47.53 -55.75
C SER A 8 2.13 47.93 -54.27
N SER A 9 1.60 49.12 -53.95
CA SER A 9 1.67 49.68 -52.60
C SER A 9 0.46 49.38 -51.71
N SER A 10 -0.68 48.96 -52.28
CA SER A 10 -1.93 48.79 -51.51
C SER A 10 -2.00 47.50 -50.70
N VAL A 11 -1.35 46.42 -51.14
CA VAL A 11 -1.33 45.14 -50.41
C VAL A 11 -0.41 45.21 -49.19
N GLY A 12 0.75 45.85 -49.30
CA GLY A 12 1.68 46.03 -48.15
C GLY A 12 1.12 46.92 -47.04
N ILE A 13 0.37 47.98 -47.40
CA ILE A 13 -0.21 48.92 -46.44
C ILE A 13 -1.42 48.30 -45.71
N SER A 14 -2.22 47.47 -46.39
CA SER A 14 -3.37 46.80 -45.77
C SER A 14 -2.95 45.65 -44.86
N LEU A 15 -1.89 44.89 -45.21
CA LEU A 15 -1.29 43.90 -44.31
C LEU A 15 -0.69 44.55 -43.05
N GLY A 16 0.01 45.67 -43.20
CA GLY A 16 0.58 46.42 -42.07
C GLY A 16 -0.48 46.98 -41.10
N LEU A 17 -1.64 47.40 -41.61
CA LEU A 17 -2.74 47.91 -40.78
C LEU A 17 -3.49 46.79 -40.04
N PHE A 18 -3.65 45.63 -40.68
CA PHE A 18 -4.28 44.45 -40.07
C PHE A 18 -3.41 43.85 -38.95
N LEU A 19 -2.09 43.82 -39.14
CA LEU A 19 -1.13 43.39 -38.11
C LEU A 19 -1.14 44.30 -36.88
N TYR A 20 -1.16 45.62 -37.08
CA TYR A 20 -1.22 46.59 -36.00
C TYR A 20 -2.54 46.50 -35.20
N GLN A 21 -3.67 46.32 -35.89
CA GLN A 21 -4.97 46.16 -35.22
C GLN A 21 -5.12 44.80 -34.51
N GLY A 22 -4.58 43.71 -35.07
CA GLY A 22 -4.58 42.37 -34.45
C GLY A 22 -3.75 42.30 -33.16
N LEU A 23 -2.54 42.88 -33.16
CA LEU A 23 -1.69 42.97 -31.96
C LEU A 23 -2.32 43.84 -30.85
N SER A 24 -3.10 44.87 -31.22
CA SER A 24 -3.79 45.73 -30.25
C SER A 24 -5.07 45.12 -29.63
N SER A 25 -5.56 43.99 -30.15
CA SER A 25 -6.88 43.41 -29.81
C SER A 25 -6.84 42.08 -29.06
N GLY A 26 -5.66 41.66 -28.56
CA GLY A 26 -5.54 40.52 -27.64
C GLY A 26 -5.53 39.13 -28.29
N PHE A 27 -5.23 39.04 -29.59
CA PHE A 27 -4.91 37.76 -30.23
C PHE A 27 -3.50 37.30 -29.84
N THR A 28 -3.32 36.00 -29.62
CA THR A 28 -1.97 35.43 -29.40
C THR A 28 -1.18 35.47 -30.71
N ALA A 29 0.11 35.78 -30.61
CA ALA A 29 1.05 35.84 -31.73
C ALA A 29 1.07 34.54 -32.57
N ASP A 30 0.88 33.38 -31.91
CA ASP A 30 0.77 32.06 -32.53
C ASP A 30 -0.41 31.96 -33.53
N LEU A 31 -1.57 32.52 -33.16
CA LEU A 31 -2.77 32.50 -33.99
C LEU A 31 -2.61 33.41 -35.21
N VAL A 32 -1.99 34.58 -35.02
CA VAL A 32 -1.74 35.54 -36.10
C VAL A 32 -0.81 34.93 -37.14
N ALA A 33 0.26 34.26 -36.71
CA ALA A 33 1.19 33.64 -37.64
C ALA A 33 0.62 32.43 -38.39
N GLN A 34 -0.24 31.64 -37.72
CA GLN A 34 -0.95 30.56 -38.39
C GLN A 34 -1.87 31.09 -39.49
N LEU A 35 -2.64 32.14 -39.21
CA LEU A 35 -3.52 32.78 -40.20
C LEU A 35 -2.73 33.36 -41.39
N LEU A 36 -1.56 33.97 -41.14
CA LEU A 36 -0.71 34.49 -42.21
C LEU A 36 -0.16 33.37 -43.10
N ALA A 37 0.32 32.28 -42.50
CA ALA A 37 0.84 31.15 -43.24
C ALA A 37 -0.25 30.52 -44.11
N GLU A 38 -1.47 30.32 -43.57
CA GLU A 38 -2.61 29.78 -44.32
C GLU A 38 -2.99 30.68 -45.51
N VAL A 39 -3.03 32.00 -45.31
CA VAL A 39 -3.36 32.97 -46.38
C VAL A 39 -2.31 32.95 -47.50
N ILE A 40 -1.02 32.85 -47.16
CA ILE A 40 0.07 32.81 -48.14
C ILE A 40 -0.01 31.52 -48.97
N VAL A 41 -0.22 30.37 -48.33
CA VAL A 41 -0.35 29.10 -49.04
C VAL A 41 -1.57 29.10 -49.96
N ALA A 42 -2.71 29.62 -49.48
CA ALA A 42 -3.91 29.77 -50.30
C ALA A 42 -3.67 30.68 -51.52
N ALA A 43 -2.94 31.80 -51.34
CA ALA A 43 -2.60 32.70 -52.45
C ALA A 43 -1.65 32.04 -53.47
N VAL A 44 -0.66 31.27 -53.02
CA VAL A 44 0.26 30.53 -53.91
C VAL A 44 -0.48 29.46 -54.70
N LEU A 45 -1.37 28.69 -54.06
CA LEU A 45 -2.20 27.69 -54.73
C LEU A 45 -3.15 28.33 -55.75
N LEU A 46 -3.70 29.50 -55.44
CA LEU A 46 -4.53 30.26 -56.37
C LEU A 46 -3.71 30.74 -57.59
N VAL A 47 -2.51 31.27 -57.38
CA VAL A 47 -1.61 31.71 -58.47
C VAL A 47 -1.18 30.52 -59.34
N LEU A 48 -0.88 29.37 -58.73
CA LEU A 48 -0.59 28.15 -59.48
C LEU A 48 -1.79 27.71 -60.30
N ALA A 49 -3.01 27.72 -59.75
CA ALA A 49 -4.22 27.38 -60.48
C ALA A 49 -4.51 28.32 -61.68
N LEU A 50 -4.01 29.56 -61.66
CA LEU A 50 -4.15 30.52 -62.76
C LEU A 50 -3.18 30.25 -63.93
N ILE A 51 -2.17 29.37 -63.76
CA ILE A 51 -1.24 28.97 -64.83
C ILE A 51 -1.88 27.86 -65.67
N PHE A 52 -2.73 28.21 -66.64
CA PHE A 52 -3.39 27.23 -67.49
C PHE A 52 -2.46 26.67 -68.59
N PRO A 53 -2.51 25.36 -68.93
CA PRO A 53 -3.34 24.29 -68.34
C PRO A 53 -2.67 23.51 -67.21
N VAL A 54 -1.37 23.67 -66.99
CA VAL A 54 -0.57 22.79 -66.12
C VAL A 54 -0.87 23.03 -64.64
N GLY A 55 -1.11 24.28 -64.26
CA GLY A 55 -1.28 24.71 -62.88
C GLY A 55 -2.59 24.29 -62.23
N THR A 56 -3.70 24.19 -62.98
CA THR A 56 -4.96 23.63 -62.48
C THR A 56 -4.83 22.14 -62.16
N VAL A 57 -4.08 21.40 -62.99
CA VAL A 57 -3.80 19.97 -62.76
C VAL A 57 -2.93 19.78 -61.53
N ILE A 58 -1.86 20.57 -61.38
CA ILE A 58 -0.98 20.49 -60.22
C ILE A 58 -1.75 20.83 -58.93
N ALA A 59 -2.54 21.91 -58.91
CA ALA A 59 -3.32 22.30 -57.74
C ALA A 59 -4.37 21.23 -57.36
N ALA A 60 -5.03 20.61 -58.35
CA ALA A 60 -5.98 19.52 -58.11
C ALA A 60 -5.29 18.26 -57.56
N VAL A 61 -4.10 17.91 -58.06
CA VAL A 61 -3.32 16.77 -57.57
C VAL A 61 -2.86 17.00 -56.13
N LEU A 62 -2.37 18.20 -55.80
CA LEU A 62 -1.96 18.54 -54.42
C LEU A 62 -3.13 18.44 -53.44
N ALA A 63 -4.29 19.00 -53.81
CA ALA A 63 -5.49 18.90 -52.97
C ALA A 63 -5.98 17.46 -52.78
N LEU A 64 -5.89 16.62 -53.82
CA LEU A 64 -6.23 15.20 -53.74
C LEU A 64 -5.28 14.44 -52.80
N VAL A 65 -3.97 14.71 -52.92
CA VAL A 65 -2.94 14.10 -52.06
C VAL A 65 -3.15 14.49 -50.61
N ASP A 66 -3.44 15.77 -50.32
CA ASP A 66 -3.71 16.23 -48.96
C ASP A 66 -4.97 15.58 -48.36
N ALA A 67 -6.05 15.46 -49.15
CA ALA A 67 -7.27 14.78 -48.72
C ALA A 67 -7.04 13.29 -48.43
N LEU A 68 -6.20 12.62 -49.23
CA LEU A 68 -5.80 11.23 -49.03
C LEU A 68 -5.01 11.05 -47.73
N ILE A 69 -4.02 11.91 -47.50
CA ILE A 69 -3.15 11.87 -46.31
C ILE A 69 -3.97 12.15 -45.05
N ALA A 70 -4.83 13.16 -45.05
CA ALA A 70 -5.72 13.47 -43.94
C ALA A 70 -6.69 12.31 -43.64
N GLY A 71 -7.23 11.67 -44.68
CA GLY A 71 -8.09 10.49 -44.54
C GLY A 71 -7.36 9.29 -43.91
N ILE A 72 -6.10 9.04 -44.29
CA ILE A 72 -5.27 7.98 -43.71
C ILE A 72 -4.99 8.25 -42.23
N CYS A 73 -4.65 9.50 -41.86
CA CYS A 73 -4.40 9.85 -40.47
C CYS A 73 -5.64 9.73 -39.58
N PHE A 74 -6.82 10.11 -40.08
CA PHE A 74 -8.09 9.95 -39.36
C PHE A 74 -8.37 8.48 -39.01
N VAL A 75 -8.05 7.56 -39.93
CA VAL A 75 -8.22 6.11 -39.70
C VAL A 75 -7.20 5.60 -38.68
N ILE A 76 -5.94 6.04 -38.75
CA ILE A 76 -4.89 5.58 -37.83
C ILE A 76 -5.16 6.08 -36.39
N ASP A 77 -5.58 7.33 -36.20
CA ASP A 77 -5.93 7.86 -34.87
C ASP A 77 -7.12 7.12 -34.24
N LYS A 78 -8.09 6.70 -35.06
CA LYS A 78 -9.23 5.88 -34.60
C LYS A 78 -8.86 4.46 -34.18
N LEU A 79 -7.69 3.97 -34.60
CA LEU A 79 -7.20 2.63 -34.29
C LEU A 79 -6.14 2.62 -33.17
N SER A 80 -5.72 3.78 -32.67
CA SER A 80 -4.70 3.88 -31.62
C SER A 80 -5.34 3.90 -30.21
N ASP A 81 -5.31 2.76 -29.51
CA ASP A 81 -5.80 2.61 -28.13
C ASP A 81 -4.84 3.15 -27.05
N SER A 82 -3.64 3.60 -27.44
CA SER A 82 -2.56 4.01 -26.52
C SER A 82 -2.61 5.49 -26.08
N GLY A 83 -3.66 6.23 -26.41
CA GLY A 83 -3.80 7.65 -26.04
C GLY A 83 -2.76 8.59 -26.68
N LYS A 84 -1.94 8.07 -27.61
CA LYS A 84 -1.07 8.83 -28.51
C LYS A 84 -1.39 8.42 -29.95
N GLY A 85 -1.98 9.33 -30.73
CA GLY A 85 -2.34 9.12 -32.13
C GLY A 85 -1.14 9.24 -33.08
N ALA A 86 -1.33 8.89 -34.36
CA ALA A 86 -0.36 9.23 -35.41
C ALA A 86 -0.21 10.75 -35.61
N SER A 87 -1.19 11.53 -35.16
CA SER A 87 -1.11 12.99 -35.09
C SER A 87 -0.36 13.52 -33.85
N ASP A 88 0.04 12.67 -32.91
CA ASP A 88 0.74 13.10 -31.69
C ASP A 88 2.26 13.16 -31.89
N GLY A 89 2.78 14.38 -31.78
CA GLY A 89 4.19 14.73 -32.02
C GLY A 89 4.37 15.66 -33.22
N ALA A 90 5.47 16.41 -33.25
CA ALA A 90 5.75 17.39 -34.30
C ALA A 90 5.79 16.75 -35.71
N VAL A 91 6.33 15.53 -35.80
CA VAL A 91 6.43 14.76 -37.06
C VAL A 91 5.08 14.21 -37.50
N GLY A 92 4.22 13.80 -36.55
CA GLY A 92 2.87 13.32 -36.80
C GLY A 92 1.93 14.42 -37.32
N LYS A 93 1.98 15.60 -36.69
CA LYS A 93 1.26 16.79 -37.17
C LYS A 93 1.72 17.24 -38.55
N TRP A 94 3.03 17.15 -38.83
CA TRP A 94 3.60 17.48 -40.14
C TRP A 94 3.16 16.50 -41.24
N LEU A 95 3.16 15.19 -40.96
CA LEU A 95 2.67 14.16 -41.88
C LEU A 95 1.16 14.27 -42.12
N CYS A 96 0.38 14.46 -41.06
CA CYS A 96 -1.09 14.46 -41.16
C CYS A 96 -1.69 15.77 -41.66
N GLY A 97 -0.91 16.86 -41.72
CA GLY A 97 -1.31 18.12 -42.34
C GLY A 97 -1.25 18.12 -43.88
N GLY A 98 -0.71 17.07 -44.50
CA GLY A 98 -0.47 17.03 -45.96
C GLY A 98 0.65 17.97 -46.40
N ILE A 99 0.88 18.07 -47.71
CA ILE A 99 1.89 18.96 -48.32
C ILE A 99 1.53 20.42 -48.04
N THR A 100 0.26 20.79 -48.13
CA THR A 100 -0.21 22.15 -47.83
C THR A 100 -0.02 22.48 -46.35
N GLY A 101 -0.34 21.56 -45.43
CA GLY A 101 -0.10 21.75 -44.00
C GLY A 101 1.38 21.81 -43.66
N ALA A 102 2.21 20.97 -44.28
CA ALA A 102 3.67 21.01 -44.13
C ALA A 102 4.27 22.35 -44.57
N VAL A 103 3.81 22.92 -45.69
CA VAL A 103 4.24 24.26 -46.16
C VAL A 103 3.71 25.35 -45.23
N THR A 104 2.46 25.26 -44.76
CA THR A 104 1.90 26.19 -43.77
C THR A 104 2.69 26.15 -42.46
N THR A 105 3.08 24.97 -41.96
CA THR A 105 3.92 24.83 -40.76
C THR A 105 5.32 25.37 -41.00
N ALA A 106 5.95 25.08 -42.14
CA ALA A 106 7.26 25.63 -42.49
C ALA A 106 7.23 27.16 -42.65
N LEU A 107 6.16 27.72 -43.22
CA LEU A 107 5.94 29.17 -43.28
C LEU A 107 5.65 29.74 -41.90
N LYS A 108 4.90 29.03 -41.06
CA LYS A 108 4.70 29.41 -39.65
C LYS A 108 6.05 29.49 -38.93
N GLU A 109 6.98 28.57 -39.12
CA GLU A 109 8.33 28.68 -38.53
C GLU A 109 9.17 29.85 -39.07
N ILE A 110 8.85 30.35 -40.27
CA ILE A 110 9.47 31.55 -40.86
C ILE A 110 8.85 32.82 -40.25
N PHE A 111 7.55 32.82 -39.98
CA PHE A 111 6.80 33.98 -39.48
C PHE A 111 6.62 33.99 -37.96
N TYR A 112 6.82 32.86 -37.28
CA TYR A 112 6.64 32.66 -35.85
C TYR A 112 7.78 31.83 -35.30
N ARG A 113 8.48 32.39 -34.32
CA ARG A 113 9.51 31.67 -33.60
C ARG A 113 9.31 31.96 -32.12
N SER A 114 8.62 31.07 -31.43
CA SER A 114 8.71 31.00 -29.98
C SER A 114 10.00 30.27 -29.60
N GLN A 115 10.79 30.88 -28.73
CA GLN A 115 11.92 30.22 -28.09
C GLN A 115 11.62 30.08 -26.61
N THR A 116 11.25 28.87 -26.20
CA THR A 116 11.12 28.52 -24.80
C THR A 116 12.50 28.43 -24.16
N VAL A 117 12.65 29.16 -23.06
CA VAL A 117 13.88 29.27 -22.29
C VAL A 117 14.16 27.96 -21.55
N LEU A 118 13.13 27.25 -21.10
CA LEU A 118 13.24 25.92 -20.50
C LEU A 118 12.64 24.86 -21.42
N ASP A 119 13.34 23.74 -21.56
CA ASP A 119 12.73 22.52 -22.07
C ASP A 119 12.07 21.77 -20.91
N PHE A 120 10.75 21.89 -20.80
CA PHE A 120 9.96 21.21 -19.77
C PHE A 120 9.72 19.73 -20.08
N THR A 121 10.07 19.27 -21.30
CA THR A 121 9.90 17.90 -21.76
C THR A 121 11.08 17.00 -21.46
N ASP A 122 12.23 17.56 -21.04
CA ASP A 122 13.37 16.77 -20.56
C ASP A 122 13.06 16.15 -19.20
N GLU A 123 12.85 14.83 -19.18
CA GLU A 123 12.56 14.06 -17.96
C GLU A 123 13.72 14.09 -16.95
N ASP A 124 14.96 14.30 -17.40
CA ASP A 124 16.14 14.33 -16.53
C ASP A 124 16.39 15.70 -15.88
N ARG A 125 15.54 16.70 -16.16
CA ARG A 125 15.79 18.07 -15.70
C ARG A 125 15.72 18.21 -14.18
N LEU A 126 14.91 17.37 -13.51
CA LEU A 126 14.79 17.30 -12.05
C LEU A 126 15.48 16.05 -11.53
N LYS A 127 16.37 16.20 -10.54
CA LYS A 127 16.83 15.07 -9.73
C LYS A 127 16.20 15.11 -8.36
N PHE A 128 15.61 13.99 -7.96
CA PHE A 128 15.11 13.80 -6.61
C PHE A 128 16.27 13.44 -5.69
N GLY A 129 16.35 14.14 -4.57
CA GLY A 129 17.31 13.89 -3.51
C GLY A 129 16.71 13.09 -2.39
N GLU A 130 17.01 13.49 -1.17
CA GLU A 130 16.48 12.84 0.01
C GLU A 130 14.98 13.08 0.13
N PHE A 131 14.26 11.98 0.31
CA PHE A 131 12.84 11.96 0.62
C PHE A 131 12.71 11.77 2.13
N ASP A 132 12.52 12.88 2.85
CA ASP A 132 12.40 12.89 4.31
C ASP A 132 10.96 12.51 4.69
N ILE A 133 10.82 11.36 5.36
CA ILE A 133 9.56 10.82 5.82
C ILE A 133 9.64 10.74 7.34
N GLN A 134 8.75 11.47 8.00
CA GLN A 134 8.66 11.43 9.46
C GLN A 134 7.25 11.05 9.89
N LEU A 135 7.16 10.11 10.83
CA LEU A 135 5.90 9.82 11.48
C LEU A 135 5.49 10.99 12.37
N LYS A 136 4.25 11.45 12.25
CA LYS A 136 3.70 12.49 13.12
C LYS A 136 3.69 12.04 14.58
N ASP A 137 3.37 10.77 14.80
CA ASP A 137 3.50 10.08 16.08
C ASP A 137 4.41 8.87 15.92
N ALA A 138 5.65 8.97 16.40
CA ALA A 138 6.62 7.89 16.29
C ALA A 138 6.24 6.64 17.11
N ALA A 139 5.46 6.79 18.19
CA ALA A 139 5.06 5.66 19.03
C ALA A 139 4.01 4.78 18.34
N LYS A 140 3.20 5.36 17.46
CA LYS A 140 2.19 4.63 16.69
C LYS A 140 2.77 3.88 15.49
N GLY A 141 3.92 4.29 14.94
CA GLY A 141 4.45 3.65 13.74
C GLY A 141 3.54 3.81 12.51
N PHE A 142 3.67 2.94 11.52
CA PHE A 142 2.84 2.94 10.30
C PHE A 142 1.47 2.31 10.54
N THR A 143 0.69 2.85 11.47
CA THR A 143 -0.67 2.39 11.75
C THR A 143 -1.72 3.29 11.14
N LYS A 144 -2.92 2.74 10.94
CA LYS A 144 -4.14 3.49 10.67
C LYS A 144 -4.28 4.65 11.66
N ASP A 145 -4.77 5.77 11.19
CA ASP A 145 -5.00 7.02 11.95
C ASP A 145 -3.71 7.72 12.45
N ASN A 146 -2.53 7.25 12.06
CA ASN A 146 -1.31 8.07 12.11
C ASN A 146 -1.19 8.92 10.84
N SER A 147 -0.18 9.78 10.77
CA SER A 147 0.12 10.56 9.58
C SER A 147 1.63 10.63 9.35
N LEU A 148 2.00 10.77 8.08
CA LEU A 148 3.37 10.96 7.63
C LEU A 148 3.57 12.42 7.25
N ASN A 149 4.71 12.98 7.61
CA ASN A 149 5.18 14.27 7.16
C ASN A 149 6.21 14.03 6.06
N TYR A 150 5.87 14.39 4.83
CA TYR A 150 6.75 14.28 3.68
C TYR A 150 7.43 15.60 3.39
N GLN A 151 8.74 15.55 3.18
CA GLN A 151 9.49 16.63 2.58
C GLN A 151 10.45 16.06 1.54
N LEU A 152 10.32 16.56 0.31
CA LEU A 152 11.18 16.17 -0.79
C LEU A 152 12.27 17.22 -0.98
N THR A 153 13.52 16.77 -1.05
CA THR A 153 14.64 17.61 -1.47
C THR A 153 14.89 17.41 -2.96
N LEU A 154 14.90 18.49 -3.73
CA LEU A 154 15.30 18.51 -5.14
C LEU A 154 16.78 18.85 -5.23
N GLN A 155 17.50 18.11 -6.07
CA GLN A 155 18.93 18.26 -6.31
C GLN A 155 19.20 18.81 -7.71
N PRO A 156 20.34 19.48 -7.90
CA PRO A 156 20.83 19.82 -9.23
C PRO A 156 20.95 18.56 -10.11
N SER A 157 20.29 18.53 -11.26
CA SER A 157 20.38 17.39 -12.18
C SER A 157 21.76 17.23 -12.83
N GLY A 158 22.64 18.23 -12.71
CA GLY A 158 23.91 18.32 -13.43
C GLY A 158 23.72 18.69 -14.90
N LYS A 159 22.48 18.64 -15.40
CA LYS A 159 22.04 19.35 -16.60
C LYS A 159 21.67 20.77 -16.19
N PRO A 160 22.00 21.78 -17.01
CA PRO A 160 21.50 23.12 -16.75
C PRO A 160 19.99 23.13 -16.96
N LEU A 161 19.24 23.76 -16.04
CA LEU A 161 17.83 24.11 -16.25
C LEU A 161 17.66 24.97 -17.51
N PHE A 162 18.69 25.77 -17.82
CA PHE A 162 18.70 26.70 -18.93
C PHE A 162 20.07 26.71 -19.61
N GLN A 163 20.07 26.54 -20.93
CA GLN A 163 21.26 26.68 -21.77
C GLN A 163 20.94 27.57 -22.97
N VAL A 164 21.61 28.72 -23.08
CA VAL A 164 21.58 29.52 -24.32
C VAL A 164 22.48 28.84 -25.34
N GLY A 165 21.89 28.09 -26.27
CA GLY A 165 22.55 27.72 -27.52
C GLY A 165 22.63 28.93 -28.42
N GLY A 166 23.80 29.21 -29.01
CA GLY A 166 24.12 30.41 -29.80
C GLY A 166 22.94 30.91 -30.64
N ILE A 167 22.22 31.88 -30.09
CA ILE A 167 21.12 32.52 -30.81
C ILE A 167 21.78 33.51 -31.76
N ASN A 168 21.50 33.42 -33.06
CA ASN A 168 21.79 34.53 -33.99
C ASN A 168 20.81 35.66 -33.71
N VAL A 169 21.01 36.34 -32.58
CA VAL A 169 20.26 37.53 -32.17
C VAL A 169 20.81 38.73 -32.93
N GLY A 170 20.14 39.07 -34.02
CA GLY A 170 20.44 40.25 -34.83
C GLY A 170 19.74 41.52 -34.34
N ASP A 171 19.00 41.47 -33.23
CA ASP A 171 18.22 42.62 -32.73
C ASP A 171 18.46 42.87 -31.24
N ALA A 172 18.77 44.13 -30.89
CA ALA A 172 19.17 44.56 -29.55
C ALA A 172 18.11 44.31 -28.45
N SER A 173 16.86 44.05 -28.84
CA SER A 173 15.74 43.68 -27.99
C SER A 173 15.92 42.31 -27.29
N SER A 174 16.64 41.40 -27.93
CA SER A 174 16.82 40.01 -27.48
C SER A 174 17.99 39.76 -26.53
N ASP A 175 19.00 40.62 -26.56
CA ASP A 175 20.12 40.61 -25.60
C ASP A 175 19.71 41.05 -24.19
N ILE A 176 18.65 41.88 -24.08
CA ILE A 176 18.15 42.41 -22.81
C ILE A 176 17.37 41.33 -22.04
N ALA A 177 16.73 40.40 -22.73
CA ALA A 177 15.80 39.44 -22.13
C ALA A 177 16.45 38.15 -21.62
N PHE A 178 17.60 37.77 -22.17
CA PHE A 178 18.31 36.56 -21.73
C PHE A 178 19.53 36.87 -20.85
N ASN A 179 19.67 38.13 -20.40
CA ASN A 179 20.74 38.48 -19.47
C ASN A 179 20.53 37.85 -18.09
N ALA A 180 21.63 37.77 -17.32
CA ALA A 180 21.64 37.18 -15.99
C ALA A 180 20.57 37.77 -15.06
N ASN A 181 20.21 39.05 -15.26
CA ASN A 181 19.23 39.75 -14.44
C ASN A 181 17.78 39.32 -14.73
N THR A 182 17.43 39.00 -15.97
CA THR A 182 16.08 38.57 -16.36
C THR A 182 15.86 37.10 -16.01
N LEU A 183 16.86 36.25 -16.21
CA LEU A 183 16.83 34.86 -15.76
C LEU A 183 16.75 34.74 -14.24
N ALA A 184 17.45 35.60 -13.49
CA ALA A 184 17.36 35.69 -12.04
C ALA A 184 15.97 36.11 -11.52
N ARG A 185 15.05 36.56 -12.39
CA ARG A 185 13.66 36.88 -12.04
C ARG A 185 12.69 35.72 -12.30
N SER A 186 13.12 34.66 -12.99
CA SER A 186 12.30 33.46 -13.16
C SER A 186 12.08 32.78 -11.81
N LYS A 187 10.87 32.27 -11.57
CA LYS A 187 10.50 31.62 -10.30
C LYS A 187 10.08 30.18 -10.53
N PHE A 188 10.55 29.30 -9.66
CA PHE A 188 10.13 27.91 -9.56
C PHE A 188 9.60 27.65 -8.15
N GLU A 189 8.44 27.02 -8.06
CA GLU A 189 7.82 26.58 -6.81
C GLU A 189 7.55 25.08 -6.92
N TYR A 190 7.96 24.34 -5.89
CA TYR A 190 7.79 22.89 -5.81
C TYR A 190 6.96 22.57 -4.57
N VAL A 191 5.81 21.93 -4.77
CA VAL A 191 4.86 21.61 -3.70
C VAL A 191 4.41 20.17 -3.86
N LEU A 192 4.47 19.40 -2.78
CA LEU A 192 3.84 18.09 -2.72
C LEU A 192 2.34 18.26 -2.48
N ARG A 193 1.51 17.52 -3.22
CA ARG A 193 0.05 17.55 -3.06
C ARG A 193 -0.51 16.15 -3.27
N ARG A 194 -1.65 15.86 -2.63
CA ARG A 194 -2.45 14.65 -2.89
C ARG A 194 -3.44 14.89 -4.02
N GLU A 195 -3.73 13.85 -4.79
CA GLU A 195 -4.74 13.87 -5.85
C GLU A 195 -6.13 14.24 -5.30
N ALA A 196 -6.49 13.72 -4.13
CA ALA A 196 -7.76 14.03 -3.46
C ALA A 196 -7.95 15.53 -3.15
N ASP A 197 -6.86 16.30 -3.01
CA ASP A 197 -6.90 17.71 -2.66
C ASP A 197 -7.02 18.63 -3.88
N LYS A 198 -7.15 18.11 -5.11
CA LYS A 198 -7.14 18.87 -6.38
C LYS A 198 -8.22 19.95 -6.54
N ALA A 199 -9.31 19.92 -5.75
CA ALA A 199 -10.50 20.75 -5.93
C ALA A 199 -10.32 22.28 -5.76
N ASN A 200 -9.20 22.75 -5.20
CA ASN A 200 -8.97 24.19 -5.00
C ASN A 200 -8.15 24.78 -6.15
N ASN A 201 -8.84 25.61 -6.97
CA ASN A 201 -8.33 26.52 -7.98
C ASN A 201 -6.97 27.12 -7.55
N LEU A 202 -5.91 26.77 -8.28
CA LEU A 202 -4.55 27.15 -7.95
C LEU A 202 -4.37 28.68 -8.05
N PRO A 203 -4.00 29.39 -6.97
CA PRO A 203 -3.67 30.82 -7.08
C PRO A 203 -2.42 31.00 -7.94
N SER A 204 -2.48 31.94 -8.89
CA SER A 204 -1.30 32.40 -9.66
C SER A 204 -0.17 32.76 -8.67
N PRO A 205 1.08 32.35 -8.92
CA PRO A 205 2.20 32.85 -8.14
C PRO A 205 2.23 34.37 -8.26
N ASP A 206 1.89 35.08 -7.19
CA ASP A 206 2.00 36.53 -7.13
C ASP A 206 3.50 36.85 -7.07
N VAL A 207 4.01 37.37 -8.19
CA VAL A 207 5.43 37.71 -8.32
C VAL A 207 5.73 39.04 -7.60
N SER A 208 4.70 39.74 -7.08
CA SER A 208 4.88 41.02 -6.43
C SER A 208 5.49 40.87 -5.02
N THR A 209 6.75 41.29 -4.94
CA THR A 209 7.42 41.86 -3.75
C THR A 209 8.08 40.99 -2.67
N GLN A 210 7.89 39.67 -2.57
CA GLN A 210 8.59 38.88 -1.52
C GLN A 210 9.31 37.62 -2.01
N ASN A 211 10.63 37.72 -2.19
CA ASN A 211 11.68 36.74 -1.86
C ASN A 211 12.97 37.02 -2.65
N ARG A 212 13.72 38.04 -2.22
CA ARG A 212 15.06 38.38 -2.74
C ARG A 212 16.19 37.53 -2.13
N ARG A 213 15.89 36.45 -1.39
CA ARG A 213 16.86 35.74 -0.53
C ARG A 213 17.21 34.31 -0.93
N LEU A 214 16.69 33.77 -2.03
CA LEU A 214 16.98 32.38 -2.42
C LEU A 214 18.12 32.21 -3.44
N TRP A 215 18.83 33.28 -3.80
CA TRP A 215 20.00 33.18 -4.66
C TRP A 215 21.06 34.11 -4.09
N SER A 216 22.03 33.55 -3.37
CA SER A 216 23.17 34.32 -2.90
C SER A 216 23.92 34.84 -4.14
N LYS A 217 24.25 36.13 -4.14
CA LYS A 217 24.98 36.83 -5.21
C LYS A 217 26.32 36.18 -5.58
N THR A 218 26.76 35.22 -4.78
CA THR A 218 28.07 34.56 -4.77
C THR A 218 28.17 33.36 -5.74
N GLU A 219 27.08 32.85 -6.29
CA GLU A 219 27.12 31.65 -7.16
C GLU A 219 26.94 31.91 -8.66
N LEU A 220 26.74 33.17 -9.06
CA LEU A 220 26.88 33.62 -10.46
C LEU A 220 28.31 34.10 -10.69
N THR A 221 29.29 33.22 -10.55
CA THR A 221 30.68 33.57 -10.87
C THR A 221 30.95 33.33 -12.36
N SER A 222 31.37 34.42 -13.02
CA SER A 222 31.78 34.56 -14.43
C SER A 222 30.68 34.60 -15.49
N LEU A 223 29.79 35.59 -15.38
CA LEU A 223 29.40 36.34 -16.58
C LEU A 223 30.14 37.67 -16.50
N SER A 224 31.22 37.79 -17.28
CA SER A 224 31.87 39.08 -17.48
C SER A 224 30.88 39.98 -18.21
N ASP A 225 30.22 40.84 -17.44
CA ASP A 225 29.44 41.97 -17.93
C ASP A 225 30.44 43.02 -18.45
N THR A 226 31.09 42.71 -19.56
CA THR A 226 31.95 43.64 -20.30
C THR A 226 31.64 43.53 -21.77
N GLY A 227 30.45 43.97 -22.14
CA GLY A 227 30.05 44.19 -23.51
C GLY A 227 28.86 45.12 -23.53
N SER A 228 29.04 46.30 -24.11
CA SER A 228 27.96 47.20 -24.51
C SER A 228 26.81 46.38 -25.12
N ALA A 229 25.56 46.72 -24.79
CA ALA A 229 24.31 46.13 -25.32
C ALA A 229 24.53 45.31 -26.61
N GLY A 230 24.72 44.00 -26.47
CA GLY A 230 25.23 43.20 -27.58
C GLY A 230 25.82 41.88 -27.13
N ARG A 231 25.04 40.81 -27.28
CA ARG A 231 25.37 39.39 -27.15
C ARG A 231 25.66 38.87 -25.74
N LEU A 232 24.81 37.95 -25.30
CA LEU A 232 25.23 36.97 -24.30
C LEU A 232 26.35 36.13 -24.88
N ALA A 233 27.44 36.04 -24.14
CA ALA A 233 28.50 35.10 -24.49
C ALA A 233 27.89 33.69 -24.60
N GLU A 234 28.25 32.98 -25.68
CA GLU A 234 27.99 31.56 -25.85
C GLU A 234 28.34 30.81 -24.55
N GLY A 235 27.39 30.04 -24.00
CA GLY A 235 27.67 29.15 -22.86
C GLY A 235 27.11 29.53 -21.49
N VAL A 236 26.16 30.47 -21.38
CA VAL A 236 25.43 30.68 -20.11
C VAL A 236 24.61 29.45 -19.76
N ARG A 237 24.90 28.90 -18.58
CA ARG A 237 24.24 27.71 -18.01
C ARG A 237 23.76 28.03 -16.61
N LEU A 238 22.49 27.78 -16.33
CA LEU A 238 21.94 27.86 -14.98
C LEU A 238 21.57 26.47 -14.49
N TYR A 239 22.00 26.13 -13.29
CA TYR A 239 21.68 24.86 -12.65
C TYR A 239 20.60 25.07 -11.59
N GLN A 240 19.75 24.06 -11.41
CA GLN A 240 18.83 24.01 -10.29
C GLN A 240 19.63 24.01 -8.99
N GLN A 241 19.19 24.79 -8.00
CA GLN A 241 19.76 24.75 -6.66
C GLN A 241 19.02 23.75 -5.80
N TRP A 242 19.65 23.36 -4.70
CA TRP A 242 19.00 22.53 -3.70
C TRP A 242 17.77 23.24 -3.16
N GLN A 243 16.61 22.60 -3.30
CA GLN A 243 15.35 23.14 -2.82
C GLN A 243 14.56 22.07 -2.08
N LYS A 244 14.03 22.43 -0.91
CA LYS A 244 13.15 21.56 -0.13
C LYS A 244 11.70 21.99 -0.31
N THR A 245 10.80 21.04 -0.51
CA THR A 245 9.36 21.33 -0.54
C THR A 245 8.87 21.71 0.86
N PRO A 246 7.75 22.44 0.97
CA PRO A 246 6.99 22.48 2.20
C PRO A 246 6.62 21.05 2.65
N VAL A 247 6.47 20.88 3.96
CA VAL A 247 6.04 19.60 4.53
C VAL A 247 4.60 19.32 4.12
N LEU A 248 4.34 18.15 3.54
CA LEU A 248 3.01 17.63 3.29
C LEU A 248 2.66 16.62 4.38
N GLU A 249 1.57 16.87 5.12
CA GLU A 249 1.00 15.88 6.02
C GLU A 249 0.10 14.92 5.21
N TYR A 250 0.35 13.62 5.35
CA TYR A 250 -0.37 12.54 4.68
C TYR A 250 -0.97 11.58 5.71
N PRO A 251 -2.30 11.53 5.86
CA PRO A 251 -2.96 10.62 6.80
C PRO A 251 -2.99 9.19 6.28
N LEU A 252 -2.60 8.24 7.14
CA LEU A 252 -2.70 6.80 6.88
C LEU A 252 -4.13 6.32 7.14
N GLY A 253 -4.99 6.45 6.12
CA GLY A 253 -6.44 6.21 6.26
C GLY A 253 -6.89 4.76 6.11
N ALA A 254 -6.19 3.96 5.32
CA ALA A 254 -6.54 2.57 5.02
C ALA A 254 -5.43 1.61 5.46
N THR A 255 -5.81 0.51 6.11
CA THR A 255 -4.91 -0.61 6.41
C THR A 255 -4.72 -1.47 5.17
N GLY A 256 -3.53 -2.02 5.00
CA GLY A 256 -3.22 -2.85 3.84
C GLY A 256 -1.74 -3.01 3.61
N ILE A 257 -1.41 -3.90 2.69
CA ILE A 257 -0.07 -4.07 2.16
C ILE A 257 0.01 -3.24 0.88
N ASN A 258 1.15 -2.57 0.66
CA ASN A 258 1.40 -1.82 -0.57
C ASN A 258 0.28 -0.81 -0.89
N VAL A 259 -0.30 -0.20 0.15
CA VAL A 259 -1.31 0.86 0.03
C VAL A 259 -0.66 2.00 -0.75
N GLN A 260 -1.18 2.24 -1.95
CA GLN A 260 -0.61 3.21 -2.86
C GLN A 260 -1.06 4.61 -2.50
N ASP A 261 -0.10 5.51 -2.40
CA ASP A 261 -0.33 6.93 -2.20
C ASP A 261 -0.60 7.65 -3.53
N ASP A 262 -1.39 8.70 -3.43
CA ASP A 262 -1.77 9.60 -4.52
C ASP A 262 -0.94 10.91 -4.51
N VAL A 263 0.24 10.89 -3.87
CA VAL A 263 1.11 12.06 -3.76
C VAL A 263 1.78 12.34 -5.10
N SER A 264 1.68 13.60 -5.52
CA SER A 264 2.34 14.14 -6.70
C SER A 264 3.17 15.37 -6.32
N LEU A 265 4.32 15.54 -6.99
CA LEU A 265 5.05 16.78 -6.99
C LEU A 265 4.44 17.71 -8.02
N ILE A 266 3.99 18.88 -7.57
CA ILE A 266 3.59 19.97 -8.45
C ILE A 266 4.77 20.92 -8.58
N GLU A 267 5.24 21.08 -9.80
CA GLU A 267 6.13 22.16 -10.17
C GLU A 267 5.31 23.29 -10.78
N ARG A 268 5.53 24.51 -10.30
CA ARG A 268 4.99 25.73 -10.89
C ARG A 268 6.14 26.61 -11.29
N TYR A 269 6.01 27.27 -12.43
CA TYR A 269 7.03 28.19 -12.87
C TYR A 269 6.43 29.44 -13.49
N ALA A 270 7.19 30.53 -13.37
CA ALA A 270 6.98 31.77 -14.11
C ALA A 270 8.31 32.10 -14.79
N THR A 271 8.37 31.89 -16.10
CA THR A 271 9.56 32.12 -16.93
C THR A 271 9.23 33.10 -18.04
N TYR A 272 10.22 33.87 -18.47
CA TYR A 272 10.08 34.69 -19.66
C TYR A 272 10.08 33.79 -20.89
N GLU A 273 9.24 34.10 -21.88
CA GLU A 273 9.24 33.48 -23.21
C GLU A 273 9.43 34.59 -24.24
N ASN A 274 10.22 34.30 -25.28
CA ASN A 274 10.34 35.18 -26.44
C ASN A 274 9.36 34.72 -27.50
N ASP A 275 8.37 35.53 -27.81
CA ASP A 275 7.45 35.27 -28.90
C ASP A 275 7.73 36.22 -30.07
N CYS A 276 8.28 35.69 -31.16
CA CYS A 276 8.64 36.47 -32.33
C CYS A 276 7.67 36.22 -33.50
N VAL A 277 7.02 37.28 -33.98
CA VAL A 277 6.18 37.30 -35.19
C VAL A 277 6.82 38.19 -36.26
N VAL A 278 7.29 37.60 -37.37
CA VAL A 278 7.84 38.30 -38.55
C VAL A 278 8.94 39.31 -38.17
N GLY A 279 9.85 38.89 -37.28
CA GLY A 279 10.95 39.74 -36.79
C GLY A 279 10.57 40.77 -35.72
N PHE A 280 9.29 40.87 -35.36
CA PHE A 280 8.83 41.60 -34.18
C PHE A 280 8.71 40.63 -33.02
N CYS A 281 9.59 40.78 -32.04
CA CYS A 281 9.60 39.95 -30.84
C CYS A 281 8.96 40.71 -29.68
N ASP A 282 8.03 40.06 -28.99
CA ASP A 282 7.47 40.53 -27.73
C ASP A 282 7.80 39.54 -26.60
N TRP A 283 7.90 40.06 -25.39
CA TRP A 283 8.29 39.31 -24.22
C TRP A 283 7.11 39.15 -23.29
N ASP A 284 6.74 37.91 -23.01
CA ASP A 284 5.69 37.61 -22.04
C ASP A 284 6.21 36.74 -20.91
N VAL A 285 5.55 36.82 -19.76
CA VAL A 285 5.79 35.94 -18.63
C VAL A 285 4.82 34.76 -18.73
N LYS A 286 5.33 33.62 -19.17
CA LYS A 286 4.56 32.39 -19.14
C LYS A 286 4.52 31.83 -17.74
N LYS A 287 3.30 31.61 -17.26
CA LYS A 287 3.00 30.91 -16.00
C LYS A 287 2.35 29.59 -16.33
N ASP A 288 2.95 28.52 -15.86
CA ASP A 288 2.43 27.17 -16.10
C ASP A 288 2.91 26.23 -14.98
N GLY A 289 2.50 24.97 -15.04
CA GLY A 289 2.91 23.95 -14.08
C GLY A 289 2.82 22.53 -14.61
N THR A 290 3.58 21.65 -14.00
CA THR A 290 3.62 20.22 -14.31
C THR A 290 3.36 19.42 -13.04
N VAL A 291 2.71 18.26 -13.21
CA VAL A 291 2.41 17.33 -12.12
C VAL A 291 3.17 16.04 -12.36
N ILE A 292 3.98 15.65 -11.39
CA ILE A 292 4.82 14.44 -11.43
C ILE A 292 4.32 13.48 -10.35
N PRO A 293 3.68 12.36 -10.69
CA PRO A 293 3.16 11.40 -9.71
C PRO A 293 4.30 10.60 -9.08
N LEU A 294 4.37 10.55 -7.74
CA LEU A 294 5.49 9.91 -7.01
C LEU A 294 5.29 8.42 -6.70
N LYS A 295 4.13 7.83 -7.01
CA LYS A 295 3.80 6.38 -6.90
C LYS A 295 4.36 5.69 -5.64
N LEU A 296 4.21 6.33 -4.48
CA LEU A 296 4.68 5.77 -3.21
C LEU A 296 3.73 4.67 -2.73
N LYS A 297 4.24 3.73 -1.92
CA LYS A 297 3.48 2.61 -1.35
C LYS A 297 3.91 2.36 0.08
N TRP A 298 2.95 2.02 0.93
CA TRP A 298 3.18 1.72 2.35
C TRP A 298 2.44 0.48 2.80
N ASP A 299 3.04 -0.22 3.75
CA ASP A 299 2.34 -1.22 4.55
C ASP A 299 1.77 -0.52 5.77
N VAL A 300 0.43 -0.47 5.87
CA VAL A 300 -0.29 0.23 6.93
C VAL A 300 -0.97 -0.79 7.82
N LEU A 301 -0.51 -0.85 9.07
CA LEU A 301 -1.01 -1.76 10.09
C LEU A 301 -2.31 -1.23 10.73
N PRO A 302 -3.16 -2.10 11.28
CA PRO A 302 -4.22 -1.70 12.20
C PRO A 302 -3.66 -0.98 13.43
N ASN A 303 -4.47 -0.11 14.02
CA ASN A 303 -4.11 0.66 15.22
C ASN A 303 -4.34 -0.10 16.54
N THR A 304 -4.84 -1.33 16.48
CA THR A 304 -5.05 -2.21 17.64
C THR A 304 -4.47 -3.60 17.39
N LEU A 305 -4.11 -4.28 18.47
CA LEU A 305 -3.65 -5.67 18.42
C LEU A 305 -4.76 -6.59 17.90
N ASP A 306 -6.01 -6.38 18.31
CA ASP A 306 -7.16 -7.15 17.83
C ASP A 306 -7.35 -6.98 16.32
N GLY A 307 -7.17 -5.75 15.81
CA GLY A 307 -7.21 -5.51 14.37
C GLY A 307 -6.07 -6.19 13.62
N PHE A 308 -4.88 -6.26 14.23
CA PHE A 308 -3.73 -6.95 13.66
C PHE A 308 -3.92 -8.47 13.62
N LYS A 309 -4.46 -9.05 14.69
CA LYS A 309 -4.75 -10.49 14.83
C LYS A 309 -6.03 -10.92 14.14
N ALA A 310 -6.92 -9.99 13.78
CA ALA A 310 -8.14 -10.29 13.06
C ALA A 310 -7.82 -11.10 11.80
N TYR A 311 -8.56 -12.18 11.61
CA TYR A 311 -8.37 -13.11 10.52
C TYR A 311 -9.56 -13.14 9.58
N VAL A 312 -9.32 -13.71 8.41
CA VAL A 312 -10.36 -14.05 7.45
C VAL A 312 -10.06 -15.41 6.86
N GLY A 313 -11.12 -16.16 6.56
CA GLY A 313 -10.99 -17.41 5.82
C GLY A 313 -10.43 -17.15 4.42
N LYS A 314 -9.37 -17.87 4.05
CA LYS A 314 -8.71 -17.78 2.75
C LYS A 314 -8.22 -19.14 2.30
N ASP A 315 -8.64 -19.54 1.10
CA ASP A 315 -8.24 -20.78 0.43
C ASP A 315 -8.45 -22.05 1.29
N GLY A 316 -9.37 -22.05 2.26
CA GLY A 316 -9.63 -23.19 3.15
C GLY A 316 -8.84 -23.21 4.47
N GLY A 317 -8.08 -22.16 4.78
CA GLY A 317 -7.56 -21.88 6.14
C GLY A 317 -7.67 -20.39 6.44
N PHE A 318 -6.73 -19.83 7.20
CA PHE A 318 -6.82 -18.43 7.64
C PHE A 318 -5.68 -17.54 7.14
N SER A 319 -5.94 -16.23 7.09
CA SER A 319 -4.96 -15.19 6.78
C SER A 319 -5.31 -13.91 7.54
N PHE A 320 -4.35 -13.01 7.77
CA PHE A 320 -4.62 -11.73 8.43
C PHE A 320 -5.56 -10.86 7.60
N ALA A 321 -6.65 -10.39 8.23
CA ALA A 321 -7.71 -9.62 7.59
C ALA A 321 -7.22 -8.28 7.04
N TRP A 322 -6.28 -7.63 7.74
CA TRP A 322 -5.80 -6.30 7.38
C TRP A 322 -4.94 -6.28 6.12
N GLY A 323 -4.43 -7.42 5.66
CA GLY A 323 -3.60 -7.54 4.46
C GLY A 323 -4.34 -8.10 3.24
N GLN A 324 -5.66 -7.89 3.15
CA GLN A 324 -6.50 -8.47 2.08
C GLN A 324 -7.05 -7.44 1.08
N LEU A 325 -6.54 -6.21 1.14
CA LEU A 325 -6.94 -5.13 0.23
C LEU A 325 -5.84 -4.84 -0.79
N GLY A 326 -6.25 -4.59 -2.03
CA GLY A 326 -5.35 -4.21 -3.13
C GLY A 326 -4.91 -5.38 -4.00
N ALA A 327 -3.94 -5.12 -4.89
CA ALA A 327 -3.44 -6.11 -5.85
C ALA A 327 -2.55 -7.18 -5.21
N GLN A 328 -1.96 -6.90 -4.05
CA GLN A 328 -1.21 -7.87 -3.26
C GLN A 328 -1.94 -8.14 -1.96
N THR A 329 -2.05 -9.41 -1.61
CA THR A 329 -2.72 -9.85 -0.39
C THR A 329 -1.91 -10.96 0.27
N PHE A 330 -1.98 -11.09 1.60
CA PHE A 330 -1.36 -12.24 2.25
C PHE A 330 -2.02 -13.53 1.80
N GLY A 331 -1.21 -14.55 1.50
CA GLY A 331 -1.74 -15.91 1.31
C GLY A 331 -2.31 -16.48 2.61
N ARG A 332 -2.93 -17.66 2.51
CA ARG A 332 -3.23 -18.48 3.69
C ARG A 332 -1.95 -18.74 4.48
N GLN A 333 -2.02 -18.63 5.80
CA GLN A 333 -0.92 -19.00 6.71
C GLN A 333 -0.92 -20.50 6.93
N LYS A 334 0.26 -21.09 7.11
CA LYS A 334 0.40 -22.55 7.26
C LYS A 334 0.04 -23.05 8.65
N ASP A 335 0.25 -22.19 9.64
CA ASP A 335 0.15 -22.41 11.07
C ASP A 335 -0.26 -21.03 11.59
N PHE A 336 -1.57 -20.79 11.68
CA PHE A 336 -2.10 -19.45 11.89
C PHE A 336 -2.11 -19.05 13.37
N ASP A 337 -2.38 -19.99 14.25
CA ASP A 337 -2.38 -19.82 15.70
C ASP A 337 -1.00 -20.00 16.34
N GLY A 338 -0.04 -20.58 15.61
CA GLY A 338 1.37 -20.62 15.97
C GLY A 338 1.71 -21.74 16.96
N ASP A 339 0.90 -22.80 17.00
CA ASP A 339 1.09 -23.94 17.90
C ASP A 339 2.12 -24.95 17.36
N GLY A 340 2.45 -24.86 16.07
CA GLY A 340 3.39 -25.72 15.36
C GLY A 340 2.74 -26.84 14.53
N LEU A 341 1.42 -26.95 14.53
CA LEU A 341 0.66 -27.80 13.62
C LEU A 341 0.40 -27.07 12.30
N ILE A 342 0.32 -27.84 11.23
CA ILE A 342 0.03 -27.31 9.90
C ILE A 342 -1.46 -27.47 9.64
N ASN A 343 -2.09 -26.43 9.10
CA ASN A 343 -3.51 -26.48 8.78
C ASN A 343 -3.88 -27.61 7.81
N ASN A 344 -5.14 -28.04 7.92
CA ASN A 344 -5.71 -29.11 7.10
C ASN A 344 -5.68 -28.81 5.59
N ALA A 345 -5.76 -27.55 5.17
CA ALA A 345 -5.75 -27.18 3.75
C ALA A 345 -4.36 -27.32 3.09
N GLU A 346 -3.29 -27.40 3.87
CA GLU A 346 -1.93 -27.77 3.45
C GLU A 346 -1.62 -29.26 3.68
N GLY A 347 -2.61 -30.05 4.12
CA GLY A 347 -2.46 -31.48 4.40
C GLY A 347 -1.85 -31.80 5.76
N GLY A 348 -1.82 -30.84 6.69
CA GLY A 348 -1.51 -31.13 8.09
C GLY A 348 -2.73 -31.67 8.86
N ASN A 349 -2.59 -31.74 10.18
CA ASN A 349 -3.52 -32.41 11.10
C ASN A 349 -3.93 -31.52 12.28
N ASP A 350 -3.79 -30.21 12.11
CA ASP A 350 -4.21 -29.20 13.06
C ASP A 350 -5.73 -29.31 13.38
N PRO A 351 -6.12 -29.52 14.64
CA PRO A 351 -7.50 -29.60 15.06
C PRO A 351 -8.26 -28.27 14.89
N ASP A 352 -7.66 -27.13 15.23
CA ASP A 352 -8.24 -25.78 15.10
C ASP A 352 -7.15 -24.73 14.80
N ASP A 353 -6.96 -24.42 13.52
CA ASP A 353 -6.03 -23.40 12.99
C ASP A 353 -6.37 -21.96 13.45
N THR A 354 -7.18 -21.76 14.48
CA THR A 354 -7.41 -20.46 15.13
C THR A 354 -7.10 -20.45 16.62
N ALA A 355 -6.80 -21.61 17.23
CA ALA A 355 -6.59 -21.76 18.66
C ALA A 355 -5.56 -22.86 18.95
N ALA A 356 -4.41 -22.46 19.46
CA ALA A 356 -3.29 -23.35 19.80
C ALA A 356 -3.58 -24.38 20.92
N ASP A 357 -4.73 -24.24 21.56
CA ASP A 357 -5.32 -25.08 22.59
C ASP A 357 -6.82 -25.06 22.30
N SER A 358 -7.25 -26.07 21.55
CA SER A 358 -8.54 -26.16 20.88
C SER A 358 -9.71 -26.31 21.84
N ASP A 359 -9.52 -26.96 22.99
CA ASP A 359 -10.55 -27.10 24.02
C ASP A 359 -10.34 -26.20 25.24
N GLY A 360 -9.15 -25.63 25.42
CA GLY A 360 -8.83 -24.68 26.46
C GLY A 360 -8.61 -25.33 27.83
N ASP A 361 -8.14 -26.57 27.89
CA ASP A 361 -7.79 -27.23 29.15
C ASP A 361 -6.45 -26.71 29.72
N GLY A 362 -5.56 -26.20 28.87
CA GLY A 362 -4.21 -25.73 29.23
C GLY A 362 -3.07 -26.54 28.62
N LEU A 363 -3.37 -27.62 27.89
CA LEU A 363 -2.45 -28.46 27.13
C LEU A 363 -2.59 -28.12 25.64
N MET A 364 -1.47 -27.78 24.97
CA MET A 364 -1.53 -27.40 23.54
C MET A 364 -1.86 -28.62 22.66
N ASP A 365 -2.56 -28.39 21.55
CA ASP A 365 -2.94 -29.43 20.58
C ASP A 365 -1.74 -30.27 20.11
N THR A 366 -0.58 -29.63 19.90
CA THR A 366 0.67 -30.34 19.59
C THR A 366 1.08 -31.37 20.65
N ALA A 367 0.93 -31.03 21.93
CA ALA A 367 1.29 -31.90 23.05
C ALA A 367 0.28 -33.04 23.19
N GLU A 368 -0.99 -32.74 22.99
CA GLU A 368 -2.06 -33.74 23.02
C GLU A 368 -1.92 -34.78 21.92
N LEU A 369 -1.69 -34.34 20.68
CA LEU A 369 -1.44 -35.25 19.56
C LEU A 369 -0.18 -36.11 19.76
N GLN A 370 0.83 -35.61 20.47
CA GLN A 370 2.02 -36.40 20.83
C GLN A 370 1.73 -37.44 21.91
N ARG A 371 0.80 -37.16 22.84
CA ARG A 371 0.39 -38.06 23.91
C ARG A 371 -0.71 -39.03 23.48
N GLY A 372 -1.44 -38.70 22.43
CA GLY A 372 -2.59 -39.47 21.94
C GLY A 372 -3.91 -39.09 22.60
N THR A 373 -3.93 -38.01 23.39
CA THR A 373 -5.17 -37.41 23.92
C THR A 373 -5.96 -36.72 22.80
N LYS A 374 -7.13 -36.17 23.14
CA LYS A 374 -8.10 -35.63 22.19
C LYS A 374 -8.11 -34.10 22.26
N PRO A 375 -7.56 -33.39 21.25
CA PRO A 375 -7.48 -31.93 21.28
C PRO A 375 -8.76 -31.12 21.34
N LYS A 376 -9.92 -31.78 21.37
CA LYS A 376 -11.22 -31.12 21.39
C LYS A 376 -12.05 -31.59 22.58
N ALA A 377 -11.41 -32.18 23.57
CA ALA A 377 -12.03 -32.74 24.74
C ALA A 377 -11.12 -32.52 25.94
N LEU A 378 -11.54 -31.58 26.80
CA LEU A 378 -10.88 -31.22 28.06
C LEU A 378 -10.50 -32.39 28.99
N ASP A 379 -11.09 -33.56 28.75
CA ASP A 379 -11.00 -34.80 29.51
C ASP A 379 -11.11 -35.94 28.47
N SER A 380 -9.98 -36.57 28.19
CA SER A 380 -9.84 -37.52 27.09
C SER A 380 -10.39 -38.90 27.39
N ASP A 381 -10.34 -39.35 28.64
CA ASP A 381 -10.80 -40.67 29.05
C ASP A 381 -12.16 -40.68 29.76
N GLY A 382 -12.66 -39.51 30.15
CA GLY A 382 -13.99 -39.28 30.70
C GLY A 382 -14.09 -39.53 32.19
N ASP A 383 -12.99 -39.46 32.95
CA ASP A 383 -12.96 -39.67 34.39
C ASP A 383 -13.29 -38.43 35.22
N THR A 384 -13.46 -37.28 34.55
CA THR A 384 -13.73 -35.92 35.04
C THR A 384 -12.53 -35.09 35.47
N LEU A 385 -11.33 -35.67 35.45
CA LEU A 385 -10.06 -34.95 35.53
C LEU A 385 -9.70 -34.44 34.12
N ARG A 386 -8.94 -33.34 34.06
CA ARG A 386 -8.54 -32.76 32.77
C ARG A 386 -7.18 -33.26 32.35
N ASP A 387 -6.95 -33.40 31.05
CA ASP A 387 -5.69 -33.93 30.53
C ASP A 387 -4.48 -33.09 31.01
N ASP A 388 -4.60 -31.76 31.05
CA ASP A 388 -3.58 -30.87 31.60
C ASP A 388 -3.24 -31.18 33.07
N LEU A 389 -4.27 -31.46 33.88
CA LEU A 389 -4.11 -31.76 35.30
C LEU A 389 -3.51 -33.15 35.50
N GLU A 390 -3.96 -34.14 34.73
CA GLU A 390 -3.44 -35.50 34.75
C GLU A 390 -1.95 -35.53 34.42
N VAL A 391 -1.55 -34.83 33.35
CA VAL A 391 -0.13 -34.68 32.99
C VAL A 391 0.67 -34.02 34.11
N ASN A 392 0.08 -33.06 34.85
CA ASN A 392 0.74 -32.38 35.95
C ASN A 392 0.88 -33.25 37.21
N VAL A 393 -0.10 -34.10 37.52
CA VAL A 393 -0.06 -35.01 38.68
C VAL A 393 0.65 -36.32 38.38
N GLY A 394 0.80 -36.67 37.11
CA GLY A 394 1.53 -37.84 36.62
C GLY A 394 0.66 -39.06 36.32
N THR A 395 -0.67 -38.90 36.30
CA THR A 395 -1.63 -39.92 35.84
C THR A 395 -1.65 -40.00 34.30
N ASP A 396 -2.29 -41.04 33.77
CA ASP A 396 -2.39 -41.29 32.33
C ASP A 396 -3.72 -40.76 31.77
N PRO A 397 -3.73 -39.65 30.99
CA PRO A 397 -4.95 -39.01 30.47
C PRO A 397 -5.74 -39.83 29.44
N LEU A 398 -5.32 -41.07 29.21
CA LEU A 398 -6.02 -42.04 28.36
C LEU A 398 -6.65 -43.16 29.18
N ARG A 399 -6.59 -43.08 30.51
CA ARG A 399 -7.01 -44.11 31.44
C ARG A 399 -7.65 -43.48 32.67
N ALA A 400 -8.97 -43.60 32.72
CA ALA A 400 -9.77 -43.10 33.83
C ALA A 400 -9.37 -43.63 35.23
N ASP A 401 -8.57 -44.69 35.28
CA ASP A 401 -8.01 -45.35 36.46
C ASP A 401 -6.57 -45.78 36.08
N SER A 402 -5.60 -44.98 36.53
CA SER A 402 -4.20 -45.07 36.13
C SER A 402 -3.51 -46.31 36.69
N ASP A 403 -3.80 -46.69 37.93
CA ASP A 403 -3.18 -47.83 38.60
C ASP A 403 -4.01 -49.13 38.58
N ALA A 404 -5.21 -49.06 38.02
CA ALA A 404 -6.14 -50.15 37.74
C ALA A 404 -6.73 -50.81 39.00
N ASP A 405 -7.00 -50.03 40.04
CA ASP A 405 -7.50 -50.52 41.33
C ASP A 405 -9.04 -50.54 41.44
N GLY A 406 -9.73 -49.94 40.45
CA GLY A 406 -11.18 -49.79 40.39
C GLY A 406 -11.71 -48.44 40.84
N LEU A 407 -10.85 -47.47 41.10
CA LEU A 407 -11.17 -46.09 41.44
C LEU A 407 -10.64 -45.15 40.35
N ASN A 408 -11.41 -44.12 40.02
CA ASN A 408 -10.96 -43.17 39.01
C ASN A 408 -9.99 -42.15 39.59
N ASP A 409 -9.03 -41.67 38.81
CA ASP A 409 -7.99 -40.74 39.25
C ASP A 409 -8.56 -39.44 39.86
N ASP A 410 -9.61 -38.86 39.25
CA ASP A 410 -10.33 -37.70 39.82
C ASP A 410 -10.79 -37.95 41.26
N VAL A 411 -11.32 -39.15 41.50
CA VAL A 411 -11.91 -39.53 42.78
C VAL A 411 -10.84 -39.72 43.85
N GLU A 412 -9.69 -40.23 43.48
CA GLU A 412 -8.55 -40.43 44.37
C GLU A 412 -7.95 -39.09 44.80
N ILE A 413 -7.78 -38.18 43.83
CA ILE A 413 -7.21 -36.85 44.04
C ILE A 413 -8.18 -35.95 44.80
N ASN A 414 -9.45 -35.90 44.40
CA ASN A 414 -10.46 -35.08 45.07
C ASN A 414 -10.82 -35.68 46.42
N GLY A 415 -10.89 -37.00 46.49
CA GLY A 415 -11.25 -37.79 47.66
C GLY A 415 -12.74 -38.08 47.78
N TRP A 416 -13.10 -38.81 48.83
CA TRP A 416 -14.47 -39.15 49.15
C TRP A 416 -14.76 -39.08 50.65
N GLU A 417 -16.05 -39.12 51.00
CA GLU A 417 -16.49 -39.19 52.37
C GLU A 417 -16.37 -40.62 52.93
N TYR A 418 -15.61 -40.77 54.01
CA TYR A 418 -15.37 -42.03 54.71
C TYR A 418 -16.05 -42.03 56.09
N VAL A 419 -16.76 -43.10 56.44
CA VAL A 419 -17.44 -43.26 57.74
C VAL A 419 -16.59 -44.13 58.66
N TYR A 420 -15.97 -43.53 59.67
CA TYR A 420 -15.07 -44.24 60.60
C TYR A 420 -15.76 -44.68 61.90
N GLY A 421 -17.06 -44.37 62.09
CA GLY A 421 -17.77 -44.71 63.31
C GLY A 421 -19.18 -44.16 63.40
N PHE A 422 -19.82 -44.36 64.55
CA PHE A 422 -21.17 -43.88 64.84
C PHE A 422 -21.24 -43.31 66.26
N GLN A 423 -21.92 -42.17 66.40
CA GLN A 423 -22.24 -41.59 67.70
C GLN A 423 -23.28 -42.44 68.46
N ALA A 424 -23.41 -42.22 69.76
CA ALA A 424 -24.39 -42.93 70.60
C ALA A 424 -25.85 -42.79 70.14
N ASN A 425 -26.16 -41.77 69.33
CA ASN A 425 -27.48 -41.53 68.74
C ASN A 425 -27.66 -42.18 67.34
N GLY A 426 -26.67 -42.93 66.85
CA GLY A 426 -26.69 -43.56 65.53
C GLY A 426 -26.25 -42.68 64.37
N THR A 427 -25.84 -41.43 64.61
CA THR A 427 -25.31 -40.54 63.55
C THR A 427 -23.92 -41.01 63.12
N PRO A 428 -23.65 -41.21 61.81
CA PRO A 428 -22.32 -41.57 61.33
C PRO A 428 -21.30 -40.45 61.56
N THR A 429 -20.11 -40.82 62.01
CA THR A 429 -18.94 -39.92 62.06
C THR A 429 -18.14 -40.07 60.78
N LYS A 430 -17.98 -38.95 60.08
CA LYS A 430 -17.43 -38.89 58.72
C LYS A 430 -16.13 -38.10 58.71
N THR A 431 -15.22 -38.48 57.83
CA THR A 431 -14.03 -37.71 57.47
C THR A 431 -13.86 -37.73 55.95
N TRP A 432 -13.02 -36.87 55.42
CA TRP A 432 -12.64 -36.88 54.01
C TRP A 432 -11.33 -37.65 53.87
N VAL A 433 -11.27 -38.58 52.91
CA VAL A 433 -10.06 -39.39 52.61
C VAL A 433 -9.72 -39.27 51.12
N ARG A 434 -8.47 -39.57 50.80
CA ARG A 434 -7.88 -39.59 49.45
C ARG A 434 -6.96 -40.80 49.37
N SER A 435 -6.69 -41.26 48.16
CA SER A 435 -5.71 -42.28 47.83
C SER A 435 -4.69 -41.71 46.84
N ASN A 436 -3.64 -42.48 46.55
CA ASN A 436 -2.64 -42.12 45.56
C ASN A 436 -3.00 -42.79 44.22
N PRO A 437 -3.36 -42.03 43.16
CA PRO A 437 -3.82 -42.59 41.88
C PRO A 437 -2.76 -43.34 41.06
N LEU A 438 -1.55 -43.45 41.60
CA LEU A 438 -0.44 -44.19 41.01
C LEU A 438 -0.06 -45.42 41.85
N GLN A 439 -0.87 -45.75 42.86
CA GLN A 439 -0.62 -46.84 43.79
C GLN A 439 -1.93 -47.53 44.20
N ALA A 440 -2.21 -48.65 43.54
CA ALA A 440 -3.44 -49.41 43.70
C ALA A 440 -3.74 -49.98 45.10
N ASP A 441 -2.80 -49.89 46.04
CA ASP A 441 -2.93 -50.34 47.43
C ASP A 441 -2.05 -49.40 48.27
N GLY A 442 -2.65 -48.32 48.76
CA GLY A 442 -2.00 -47.19 49.41
C GLY A 442 -1.23 -47.60 50.67
N ASP A 443 -1.86 -48.42 51.51
CA ASP A 443 -1.32 -48.86 52.80
C ASP A 443 -0.68 -50.25 52.82
N GLN A 444 -0.75 -50.96 51.69
CA GLN A 444 -0.11 -52.24 51.42
C GLN A 444 -0.62 -53.38 52.31
N ASP A 445 -1.91 -53.35 52.66
CA ASP A 445 -2.57 -54.40 53.44
C ASP A 445 -3.15 -55.55 52.59
N GLY A 446 -3.14 -55.39 51.27
CA GLY A 446 -3.66 -56.35 50.29
C GLY A 446 -5.11 -56.12 49.86
N MET A 447 -5.77 -55.06 50.34
CA MET A 447 -7.00 -54.51 49.76
C MET A 447 -6.65 -53.36 48.82
N LEU A 448 -7.31 -53.30 47.67
CA LEU A 448 -7.14 -52.18 46.73
C LEU A 448 -7.98 -50.98 47.19
N ASP A 449 -7.54 -49.75 46.94
CA ASP A 449 -8.21 -48.54 47.44
C ASP A 449 -9.66 -48.43 46.92
N GLY A 450 -9.89 -48.85 45.67
CA GLY A 450 -11.22 -49.02 45.09
C GLY A 450 -12.12 -50.01 45.84
N LEU A 451 -11.58 -51.14 46.30
CA LEU A 451 -12.30 -52.10 47.15
C LEU A 451 -12.54 -51.55 48.55
N GLU A 452 -11.56 -50.83 49.11
CA GLU A 452 -11.69 -50.20 50.41
C GLU A 452 -12.82 -49.18 50.43
N LYS A 453 -12.92 -48.35 49.39
CA LYS A 453 -14.05 -47.44 49.22
C LYS A 453 -15.40 -48.17 49.20
N ILE A 454 -15.49 -49.30 48.50
CA ILE A 454 -16.71 -50.12 48.43
C ILE A 454 -17.05 -50.73 49.80
N TYR A 455 -16.06 -51.24 50.52
CA TYR A 455 -16.25 -51.91 51.80
C TYR A 455 -16.26 -50.95 53.00
N GLY A 456 -16.02 -49.65 52.79
CA GLY A 456 -15.91 -48.66 53.85
C GLY A 456 -14.69 -48.89 54.73
N ARG A 457 -13.54 -49.13 54.11
CA ARG A 457 -12.19 -49.18 54.70
C ARG A 457 -11.39 -47.92 54.34
N HIS A 458 -10.24 -47.74 54.97
CA HIS A 458 -9.50 -46.48 54.92
C HIS A 458 -8.20 -46.65 54.11
N PRO A 459 -8.02 -45.93 53.00
CA PRO A 459 -7.01 -46.23 51.98
C PRO A 459 -5.54 -46.12 52.41
N GLU A 460 -5.32 -45.45 53.54
CA GLU A 460 -3.98 -45.17 54.08
C GLU A 460 -3.77 -45.78 55.47
N LEU A 461 -4.64 -46.70 55.92
CA LEU A 461 -4.60 -47.30 57.26
C LEU A 461 -4.88 -48.79 57.23
N ALA A 462 -3.79 -49.57 57.22
CA ALA A 462 -3.84 -51.02 57.08
C ALA A 462 -4.88 -51.70 57.98
N ASP A 463 -5.79 -52.44 57.36
CA ASP A 463 -6.77 -53.30 58.00
C ASP A 463 -6.07 -54.51 58.64
N ASN A 464 -6.01 -54.47 59.96
CA ASN A 464 -5.60 -55.60 60.78
C ASN A 464 -6.76 -56.60 60.96
N GLY A 465 -7.19 -57.27 59.89
CA GLY A 465 -8.19 -58.33 60.02
C GLY A 465 -8.54 -59.09 58.73
N ASN A 466 -8.11 -60.35 58.66
CA ASN A 466 -8.52 -61.41 57.73
C ASN A 466 -10.01 -61.32 57.30
N VAL A 467 -10.30 -60.64 56.17
CA VAL A 467 -11.65 -60.33 55.68
C VAL A 467 -12.38 -61.55 55.10
N LEU A 468 -11.74 -62.73 55.06
CA LEU A 468 -12.36 -63.98 54.58
C LEU A 468 -13.33 -64.63 55.59
N SER A 469 -13.55 -64.08 56.78
CA SER A 469 -14.65 -64.49 57.66
C SER A 469 -15.82 -63.52 57.60
N LEU A 470 -16.52 -63.46 56.47
CA LEU A 470 -17.87 -62.88 56.44
C LEU A 470 -18.83 -63.84 57.18
N SER A 471 -19.06 -63.60 58.47
CA SER A 471 -20.24 -64.15 59.15
C SER A 471 -21.34 -63.09 59.16
N SER A 472 -22.34 -63.23 58.29
CA SER A 472 -23.56 -62.44 58.38
C SER A 472 -24.44 -63.01 59.50
N SER A 473 -24.67 -62.25 60.58
CA SER A 473 -25.75 -62.56 61.53
C SER A 473 -26.89 -61.57 61.35
N LEU A 474 -28.03 -62.04 60.86
CA LEU A 474 -29.30 -61.31 60.96
C LEU A 474 -29.77 -61.40 62.41
N ARG A 475 -29.91 -60.24 63.07
CA ARG A 475 -30.49 -60.17 64.42
C ARG A 475 -31.82 -59.44 64.35
N GLU A 476 -32.92 -60.18 64.44
CA GLU A 476 -34.20 -59.58 64.77
C GLU A 476 -34.19 -59.14 66.24
N VAL A 477 -34.55 -57.87 66.49
CA VAL A 477 -34.40 -57.19 67.79
C VAL A 477 -35.27 -57.81 68.90
N ARG A 478 -36.13 -58.80 68.61
CA ARG A 478 -37.05 -59.43 69.60
C ARG A 478 -37.36 -60.91 69.39
N ALA A 479 -36.57 -61.68 68.63
CA ALA A 479 -36.80 -63.13 68.54
C ALA A 479 -36.21 -63.89 69.75
N ALA A 480 -36.88 -64.96 70.18
CA ALA A 480 -36.42 -65.80 71.29
C ALA A 480 -35.14 -66.56 70.93
N VAL A 481 -34.24 -66.72 71.90
CA VAL A 481 -33.00 -67.49 71.75
C VAL A 481 -33.33 -68.98 71.74
N GLU A 482 -33.32 -69.60 70.57
CA GLU A 482 -33.33 -71.05 70.42
C GLU A 482 -31.88 -71.55 70.30
N LEU A 483 -31.46 -72.38 71.24
CA LEU A 483 -30.09 -72.89 71.38
C LEU A 483 -29.99 -74.21 70.61
N LEU A 484 -29.68 -74.15 69.32
CA LEU A 484 -29.32 -75.32 68.53
C LEU A 484 -27.82 -75.62 68.72
N ARG A 485 -27.52 -76.65 69.52
CA ARG A 485 -26.19 -77.27 69.54
C ARG A 485 -26.12 -78.32 68.43
N LEU A 486 -25.24 -78.12 67.47
CA LEU A 486 -24.76 -79.18 66.59
C LEU A 486 -23.51 -79.77 67.26
N ASP A 487 -23.70 -80.87 67.99
CA ASP A 487 -22.60 -81.70 68.44
C ASP A 487 -22.16 -82.55 67.24
N GLU A 488 -20.99 -82.23 66.67
CA GLU A 488 -20.36 -83.06 65.65
C GLU A 488 -18.99 -83.53 66.16
N ALA A 489 -18.99 -84.69 66.81
CA ALA A 489 -17.81 -85.53 66.94
C ALA A 489 -18.24 -87.01 66.93
N PRO A 490 -17.67 -87.87 66.08
CA PRO A 490 -18.00 -89.29 66.02
C PRO A 490 -17.25 -90.08 67.10
N THR A 491 -17.97 -90.82 67.93
CA THR A 491 -17.42 -91.86 68.81
C THR A 491 -17.21 -93.17 68.03
N PRO A 492 -16.03 -93.80 68.11
CA PRO A 492 -15.82 -95.15 67.57
C PRO A 492 -16.43 -96.21 68.50
N ALA A 493 -17.10 -97.19 67.91
CA ALA A 493 -17.62 -98.37 68.59
C ALA A 493 -16.50 -99.42 68.79
N ALA A 494 -16.44 -100.00 69.98
CA ALA A 494 -15.74 -101.24 70.26
C ALA A 494 -16.72 -102.24 70.88
N PRO A 495 -16.56 -103.53 70.58
CA PRO A 495 -16.61 -104.57 71.60
C PRO A 495 -15.21 -104.94 72.10
#